data_AF-A0AAJ6TPI2-F1
#
_entry.id   AF-A0AAJ6TPI2-F1
#
_cell.length_a   1.000
_cell.length_b   1.000
_cell.length_c   1.000
_cell.angle_alpha   90.00
_cell.angle_beta   90.00
_cell.angle_gamma   90.00
#
_symmetry.space_group_name_H-M   'P 1'
#
loop_
_entity.id
_entity.type
_entity.pdbx_description
1 polymer ?
#
loop_
_entity_poly.entity_id
_entity_poly.type
_entity_poly.pdbx_seq_one_letter_code
_entity_poly.pdbx_strand_id
1 'polypeptide(L)'
;MSKEPSSSLSTTARATGSDTSSQAKGGSKLEKKQSIKQKYSFIPDNFSSLEQVTTALREAGLESSNLIVGIDFTKSNEWTGKVSFNNRSLHAIGDTPNPYEKAISIIGKTMAPFDEDNLIPCFGFGDATTHDQEVFSFHSDHSPCHGFEEVLACYKKIVPNLRLSGPTSYGPVIEAAIDIVEKSKGQYHVLLIIADGQVTRSVDTGDGEMSPQEEQTIKAIVDASAYPLSIILVGVGDGPWEDMKRFDDKIPAREFDNFQFVNFTAIMSKNATISEKETAFALAALMEIPLQYKAAVEFGIIGRSTGQAKKIVPRPPPVPYSRRPVLGREPTHVSSPVLDERTQACPICLTNGKDLAFACGHMTCRDCGSRVSSCPICRRPITSRIRLFA
;
A
#
# COMPACT_ATOMS: atom_id res chain seq x y z
N MET A 1 -6.54 45.42 -79.55
CA MET A 1 -7.49 46.56 -79.69
C MET A 1 -8.84 46.09 -79.17
N SER A 2 -9.63 46.84 -78.39
CA SER A 2 -9.36 48.08 -77.63
C SER A 2 -10.46 48.28 -76.56
N LYS A 3 -10.12 49.07 -75.52
CA LYS A 3 -10.92 49.82 -74.50
C LYS A 3 -12.47 49.79 -74.56
N GLU A 4 -13.20 49.66 -73.44
CA GLU A 4 -13.44 50.66 -72.33
C GLU A 4 -14.28 51.89 -72.79
N PRO A 5 -15.27 52.41 -72.03
CA PRO A 5 -15.15 53.08 -70.70
C PRO A 5 -15.95 52.36 -69.57
N SER A 6 -15.89 52.64 -68.24
CA SER A 6 -15.79 53.87 -67.40
C SER A 6 -17.11 54.68 -67.28
N SER A 7 -17.53 55.32 -66.16
CA SER A 7 -17.12 55.43 -64.73
C SER A 7 -18.30 56.09 -63.92
N SER A 8 -18.41 56.31 -62.59
CA SER A 8 -17.79 55.83 -61.32
C SER A 8 -18.52 56.47 -60.09
N LEU A 9 -18.22 56.04 -58.83
CA LEU A 9 -18.60 56.65 -57.51
C LEU A 9 -20.10 56.56 -57.08
N SER A 10 -20.53 56.47 -55.80
CA SER A 10 -19.88 56.75 -54.49
C SER A 10 -20.50 56.01 -53.23
N THR A 11 -19.77 56.07 -52.11
CA THR A 11 -20.15 56.10 -50.66
C THR A 11 -21.32 55.29 -50.04
N THR A 12 -21.04 54.39 -49.09
CA THR A 12 -21.38 54.46 -47.61
C THR A 12 -21.12 53.11 -46.90
N ALA A 13 -21.15 53.07 -45.56
CA ALA A 13 -20.76 51.89 -44.77
C ALA A 13 -21.64 51.63 -43.54
N ARG A 14 -21.81 50.34 -43.15
CA ARG A 14 -22.03 49.91 -41.76
C ARG A 14 -21.74 48.41 -41.57
N ALA A 15 -21.56 47.98 -40.32
CA ALA A 15 -21.27 46.59 -39.94
C ALA A 15 -22.19 46.13 -38.79
N THR A 16 -22.54 44.83 -38.80
CA THR A 16 -23.14 43.98 -37.73
C THR A 16 -23.51 42.63 -38.39
N GLY A 17 -23.44 41.45 -37.77
CA GLY A 17 -22.84 41.07 -36.48
C GLY A 17 -23.46 39.76 -35.95
N SER A 18 -22.64 38.70 -35.77
CA SER A 18 -22.91 37.40 -35.08
C SER A 18 -24.12 36.56 -35.59
N ASP A 19 -24.30 35.26 -35.29
CA ASP A 19 -23.68 34.32 -34.33
C ASP A 19 -23.48 32.89 -34.91
N THR A 20 -22.27 32.33 -34.83
CA THR A 20 -21.99 30.88 -34.99
C THR A 20 -20.66 30.45 -34.31
N SER A 21 -20.60 30.35 -32.98
CA SER A 21 -19.34 29.99 -32.29
C SER A 21 -19.46 29.23 -30.95
N SER A 22 -20.13 28.07 -30.94
CA SER A 22 -20.30 27.24 -29.72
C SER A 22 -19.83 25.78 -29.79
N GLN A 23 -19.70 25.14 -30.98
CA GLN A 23 -19.44 23.70 -31.07
C GLN A 23 -17.96 23.28 -31.28
N ALA A 24 -17.10 24.17 -31.80
CA ALA A 24 -15.75 23.78 -32.25
C ALA A 24 -14.70 23.48 -31.15
N LYS A 25 -15.02 23.72 -29.86
CA LYS A 25 -14.06 23.53 -28.74
C LYS A 25 -14.12 22.15 -28.05
N GLY A 26 -15.07 21.29 -28.42
CA GLY A 26 -15.23 19.96 -27.81
C GLY A 26 -14.25 18.91 -28.33
N GLY A 27 -14.14 18.78 -29.66
CA GLY A 27 -13.39 17.70 -30.33
C GLY A 27 -11.90 17.65 -29.94
N SER A 28 -11.19 18.76 -30.11
CA SER A 28 -9.72 18.80 -29.92
C SER A 28 -9.23 18.45 -28.52
N LYS A 29 -10.07 18.61 -27.48
CA LYS A 29 -9.73 18.17 -26.11
C LYS A 29 -9.90 16.65 -25.93
N LEU A 30 -10.92 16.06 -26.56
CA LEU A 30 -11.13 14.61 -26.56
C LEU A 30 -10.07 13.90 -27.42
N GLU A 31 -9.83 14.41 -28.63
CA GLU A 31 -8.76 13.95 -29.54
C GLU A 31 -7.40 13.98 -28.86
N LYS A 32 -7.05 15.10 -28.17
CA LYS A 32 -5.80 15.17 -27.40
C LYS A 32 -5.76 14.15 -26.26
N LYS A 33 -6.83 13.98 -25.48
CA LYS A 33 -6.85 12.95 -24.41
C LYS A 33 -6.66 11.54 -24.97
N GLN A 34 -7.33 11.23 -26.09
CA GLN A 34 -7.24 9.92 -26.73
C GLN A 34 -5.86 9.65 -27.34
N SER A 35 -5.21 10.68 -27.88
CA SER A 35 -3.82 10.61 -28.35
C SER A 35 -2.82 10.38 -27.21
N ILE A 36 -2.99 11.03 -26.04
CA ILE A 36 -2.17 10.77 -24.85
C ILE A 36 -2.40 9.33 -24.34
N LYS A 37 -3.66 8.86 -24.31
CA LYS A 37 -4.00 7.47 -23.95
C LYS A 37 -3.37 6.44 -24.88
N GLN A 38 -3.29 6.72 -26.18
CA GLN A 38 -2.57 5.86 -27.15
C GLN A 38 -1.04 5.92 -26.98
N LYS A 39 -0.49 7.08 -26.61
CA LYS A 39 0.95 7.27 -26.36
C LYS A 39 1.43 6.53 -25.10
N TYR A 40 0.57 6.40 -24.09
CA TYR A 40 0.86 5.76 -22.80
C TYR A 40 -0.01 4.52 -22.55
N SER A 41 -0.45 3.80 -23.59
CA SER A 41 -1.21 2.54 -23.41
C SER A 41 -0.34 1.33 -23.06
N PHE A 42 0.98 1.46 -23.27
CA PHE A 42 2.01 0.47 -22.97
C PHE A 42 3.34 1.22 -22.78
N ILE A 43 4.13 0.89 -21.76
CA ILE A 43 5.41 1.54 -21.47
C ILE A 43 6.55 0.50 -21.57
N PRO A 44 7.45 0.59 -22.58
CA PRO A 44 8.54 -0.37 -22.74
C PRO A 44 9.75 -0.13 -21.82
N ASP A 45 10.46 -1.21 -21.50
CA ASP A 45 11.76 -1.22 -20.80
C ASP A 45 12.83 -0.40 -21.56
N ASN A 46 12.99 0.87 -21.21
CA ASN A 46 13.86 1.82 -21.92
C ASN A 46 15.21 2.11 -21.23
N PHE A 47 15.44 1.64 -20.00
CA PHE A 47 16.61 2.01 -19.19
C PHE A 47 17.53 0.82 -18.90
N SER A 48 18.85 1.04 -19.00
CA SER A 48 19.88 0.04 -18.70
C SER A 48 20.65 0.31 -17.39
N SER A 49 20.38 1.42 -16.69
CA SER A 49 20.96 1.71 -15.38
C SER A 49 20.06 2.58 -14.49
N LEU A 50 20.26 2.50 -13.17
CA LEU A 50 19.60 3.37 -12.18
C LEU A 50 19.94 4.86 -12.39
N GLU A 51 21.10 5.17 -12.95
CA GLU A 51 21.50 6.55 -13.27
C GLU A 51 20.64 7.14 -14.39
N GLN A 52 20.33 6.35 -15.43
CA GLN A 52 19.43 6.78 -16.50
C GLN A 52 18.01 6.97 -15.97
N VAL A 53 17.51 6.05 -15.14
CA VAL A 53 16.22 6.19 -14.46
C VAL A 53 16.19 7.47 -13.62
N THR A 54 17.18 7.67 -12.75
CA THR A 54 17.30 8.86 -11.87
C THR A 54 17.31 10.16 -12.68
N THR A 55 18.03 10.15 -13.81
CA THR A 55 18.07 11.27 -14.76
C THR A 55 16.71 11.49 -15.39
N ALA A 56 16.04 10.44 -15.85
CA ALA A 56 14.72 10.53 -16.48
C ALA A 56 13.61 10.97 -15.51
N LEU A 57 13.67 10.61 -14.22
CA LEU A 57 12.79 11.13 -13.16
C LEU A 57 13.00 12.64 -12.99
N ARG A 58 14.26 13.09 -12.87
CA ARG A 58 14.61 14.51 -12.75
C ARG A 58 14.21 15.32 -13.99
N GLU A 59 14.47 14.81 -15.19
CA GLU A 59 14.03 15.39 -16.46
C GLU A 59 12.50 15.40 -16.63
N ALA A 60 11.78 14.54 -15.92
CA ALA A 60 10.32 14.59 -15.87
C ALA A 60 9.78 15.74 -15.02
N GLY A 61 10.62 16.33 -14.15
CA GLY A 61 10.17 17.20 -13.07
C GLY A 61 9.58 16.43 -11.89
N LEU A 62 10.03 15.18 -11.65
CA LEU A 62 9.77 14.48 -10.38
C LEU A 62 10.91 14.83 -9.42
N GLU A 63 10.74 15.91 -8.65
CA GLU A 63 11.69 16.31 -7.60
C GLU A 63 11.48 15.50 -6.31
N SER A 64 10.25 15.06 -6.06
CA SER A 64 9.81 14.23 -4.94
C SER A 64 8.65 13.31 -5.36
N SER A 65 8.46 12.22 -4.61
CA SER A 65 7.33 11.30 -4.70
C SER A 65 6.91 10.84 -3.30
N ASN A 66 5.81 10.11 -3.18
CA ASN A 66 5.32 9.61 -1.89
C ASN A 66 5.11 8.09 -1.97
N LEU A 67 5.67 7.33 -1.04
CA LEU A 67 5.65 5.86 -1.09
C LEU A 67 4.55 5.26 -0.21
N ILE A 68 3.80 4.29 -0.76
CA ILE A 68 2.82 3.49 -0.04
C ILE A 68 3.24 2.03 -0.13
N VAL A 69 3.13 1.26 0.96
CA VAL A 69 3.51 -0.17 0.96
C VAL A 69 2.33 -1.05 1.38
N GLY A 70 1.96 -1.98 0.51
CA GLY A 70 1.05 -3.08 0.78
C GLY A 70 1.81 -4.41 0.88
N ILE A 71 1.55 -5.17 1.94
CA ILE A 71 2.14 -6.50 2.13
C ILE A 71 1.02 -7.54 2.20
N ASP A 72 1.14 -8.54 1.34
CA ASP A 72 0.31 -9.74 1.34
C ASP A 72 0.58 -10.56 2.62
N PHE A 73 -0.49 -10.99 3.28
CA PHE A 73 -0.47 -11.91 4.41
C PHE A 73 -1.48 -13.07 4.23
N THR A 74 -1.73 -13.46 2.98
CA THR A 74 -2.49 -14.67 2.64
C THR A 74 -1.69 -15.94 2.94
N LYS A 75 -2.40 -17.07 3.02
CA LYS A 75 -1.89 -18.36 3.47
C LYS A 75 -1.02 -19.07 2.42
N SER A 76 -1.05 -18.65 1.16
CA SER A 76 -0.12 -19.15 0.12
C SER A 76 1.34 -19.07 0.56
N ASN A 77 1.66 -18.02 1.33
CA ASN A 77 2.96 -17.79 1.97
C ASN A 77 3.45 -18.92 2.87
N GLU A 78 2.63 -19.90 3.26
CA GLU A 78 3.07 -21.12 3.95
C GLU A 78 3.77 -22.13 3.02
N TRP A 79 3.42 -22.16 1.73
CA TRP A 79 3.86 -23.20 0.78
C TRP A 79 4.56 -22.69 -0.49
N THR A 80 4.40 -21.42 -0.87
CA THR A 80 5.09 -20.77 -2.02
C THR A 80 6.57 -20.48 -1.78
N GLY A 81 7.11 -20.80 -0.59
CA GLY A 81 8.55 -20.83 -0.31
C GLY A 81 9.19 -22.22 -0.48
N LYS A 82 8.50 -23.17 -1.13
CA LYS A 82 8.93 -24.57 -1.27
C LYS A 82 10.28 -24.71 -1.97
N VAL A 83 10.47 -24.05 -3.11
CA VAL A 83 11.71 -24.10 -3.91
C VAL A 83 12.61 -22.91 -3.56
N SER A 84 12.07 -21.70 -3.64
CA SER A 84 12.80 -20.44 -3.50
C SER A 84 13.27 -20.10 -2.07
N PHE A 85 12.66 -20.71 -1.05
CA PHE A 85 12.97 -20.41 0.36
C PHE A 85 13.16 -21.66 1.24
N ASN A 86 13.56 -22.77 0.62
CA ASN A 86 13.94 -24.03 1.26
C ASN A 86 12.82 -24.67 2.10
N ASN A 87 11.59 -24.72 1.56
CA ASN A 87 10.41 -25.28 2.24
C ASN A 87 10.14 -24.62 3.60
N ARG A 88 10.33 -23.30 3.66
CA ARG A 88 9.90 -22.43 4.77
C ARG A 88 8.83 -21.47 4.28
N SER A 89 7.97 -21.00 5.17
CA SER A 89 7.06 -19.89 4.85
C SER A 89 7.85 -18.64 4.43
N LEU A 90 7.34 -17.92 3.44
CA LEU A 90 7.95 -16.67 2.97
C LEU A 90 7.93 -15.55 4.03
N HIS A 91 7.10 -15.67 5.06
CA HIS A 91 7.11 -14.77 6.23
C HIS A 91 7.97 -15.28 7.40
N ALA A 92 8.64 -16.43 7.30
CA ALA A 92 9.39 -16.98 8.42
C ALA A 92 10.46 -15.99 8.92
N ILE A 93 10.34 -15.54 10.17
CA ILE A 93 11.28 -14.61 10.82
C ILE A 93 12.42 -15.43 11.44
N GLY A 94 13.67 -14.97 11.28
CA GLY A 94 14.86 -15.58 11.88
C GLY A 94 16.14 -14.87 11.45
N ASP A 95 17.30 -15.51 11.63
CA ASP A 95 18.62 -14.91 11.38
C ASP A 95 18.90 -14.59 9.91
N THR A 96 18.13 -15.19 8.99
CA THR A 96 18.24 -14.99 7.54
C THR A 96 17.01 -14.24 7.01
N PRO A 97 17.16 -13.01 6.49
CA PRO A 97 16.02 -12.25 5.98
C PRO A 97 15.21 -13.01 4.94
N ASN A 98 13.89 -13.05 5.14
CA ASN A 98 12.95 -13.65 4.20
C ASN A 98 12.71 -12.76 2.96
N PRO A 99 12.03 -13.26 1.91
CA PRO A 99 11.91 -12.53 0.64
C PRO A 99 11.24 -11.17 0.78
N TYR A 100 10.23 -11.02 1.65
CA TYR A 100 9.63 -9.73 1.98
C TYR A 100 10.63 -8.79 2.65
N GLU A 101 11.33 -9.24 3.70
CA GLU A 101 12.35 -8.41 4.36
C GLU A 101 13.39 -7.88 3.36
N LYS A 102 13.83 -8.72 2.42
CA LYS A 102 14.79 -8.34 1.37
C LYS A 102 14.18 -7.36 0.37
N ALA A 103 12.97 -7.59 -0.11
CA ALA A 103 12.29 -6.67 -1.04
C ALA A 103 12.11 -5.28 -0.41
N ILE A 104 11.61 -5.22 0.83
CA ILE A 104 11.49 -4.00 1.65
C ILE A 104 12.86 -3.31 1.78
N SER A 105 13.91 -4.06 2.14
CA SER A 105 15.25 -3.51 2.38
C SER A 105 15.90 -2.95 1.11
N ILE A 106 15.73 -3.61 -0.04
CA ILE A 106 16.36 -3.20 -1.30
C ILE A 106 15.62 -2.04 -1.94
N ILE A 107 14.28 -2.05 -1.91
CA ILE A 107 13.50 -0.89 -2.36
C ILE A 107 13.76 0.31 -1.45
N GLY A 108 13.85 0.14 -0.13
CA GLY A 108 14.17 1.24 0.78
C GLY A 108 15.47 1.97 0.44
N LYS A 109 16.57 1.23 0.24
CA LYS A 109 17.86 1.77 -0.24
C LYS A 109 17.74 2.56 -1.56
N THR A 110 16.80 2.18 -2.42
CA THR A 110 16.67 2.68 -3.80
C THR A 110 15.71 3.86 -3.91
N MET A 111 14.56 3.80 -3.22
CA MET A 111 13.44 4.71 -3.39
C MET A 111 13.33 5.76 -2.28
N ALA A 112 13.90 5.55 -1.10
CA ALA A 112 13.94 6.59 -0.06
C ALA A 112 14.61 7.91 -0.50
N PRO A 113 15.63 7.94 -1.40
CA PRO A 113 16.14 9.19 -1.97
C PRO A 113 15.16 9.97 -2.87
N PHE A 114 13.98 9.41 -3.15
CA PHE A 114 12.91 10.02 -3.94
C PHE A 114 11.60 10.20 -3.15
N ASP A 115 11.58 9.87 -1.86
CA ASP A 115 10.41 10.07 -0.99
C ASP A 115 10.47 11.47 -0.33
N GLU A 116 9.33 12.18 -0.30
CA GLU A 116 9.31 13.62 0.04
C GLU A 116 9.57 13.92 1.52
N ASP A 117 8.98 13.12 2.41
CA ASP A 117 8.94 13.36 3.86
C ASP A 117 9.38 12.15 4.71
N ASN A 118 9.73 11.03 4.08
CA ASN A 118 10.07 9.75 4.71
C ASN A 118 8.91 9.16 5.53
N LEU A 119 7.65 9.48 5.18
CA LEU A 119 6.43 9.00 5.83
C LEU A 119 5.68 8.02 4.94
N ILE A 120 5.83 6.73 5.21
CA ILE A 120 5.33 5.64 4.35
C ILE A 120 4.05 5.03 4.96
N PRO A 121 2.85 5.23 4.38
CA PRO A 121 1.65 4.50 4.80
C PRO A 121 1.81 3.01 4.50
N CYS A 122 1.73 2.17 5.52
CA CYS A 122 1.93 0.72 5.40
C CYS A 122 0.69 -0.08 5.77
N PHE A 123 0.38 -1.06 4.92
CA PHE A 123 -0.82 -1.88 4.98
C PHE A 123 -0.53 -3.38 4.88
N GLY A 124 -1.35 -4.18 5.54
CA GLY A 124 -1.47 -5.62 5.32
C GLY A 124 -2.85 -6.01 4.81
N PHE A 125 -2.94 -7.06 4.00
CA PHE A 125 -4.17 -7.63 3.47
C PHE A 125 -4.10 -9.16 3.41
N GLY A 126 -5.23 -9.85 3.21
CA GLY A 126 -5.26 -11.31 3.07
C GLY A 126 -5.17 -12.12 4.37
N ASP A 127 -5.04 -11.48 5.52
CA ASP A 127 -5.04 -12.15 6.82
C ASP A 127 -6.46 -12.49 7.30
N ALA A 128 -6.59 -13.26 8.38
CA ALA A 128 -7.88 -13.65 8.95
C ALA A 128 -8.72 -12.48 9.53
N THR A 129 -8.19 -11.25 9.57
CA THR A 129 -8.96 -10.03 9.89
C THR A 129 -9.39 -9.23 8.67
N THR A 130 -8.76 -9.42 7.49
CA THR A 130 -8.99 -8.61 6.27
C THR A 130 -9.54 -9.38 5.08
N HIS A 131 -9.13 -10.64 4.89
CA HIS A 131 -9.44 -11.46 3.71
C HIS A 131 -9.18 -10.67 2.41
N ASP A 132 -10.08 -10.74 1.42
CA ASP A 132 -10.02 -10.02 0.13
C ASP A 132 -10.85 -8.73 0.11
N GLN A 133 -11.31 -8.23 1.26
CA GLN A 133 -12.28 -7.12 1.35
C GLN A 133 -11.73 -5.83 1.97
N GLU A 134 -10.71 -5.92 2.82
CA GLU A 134 -10.21 -4.79 3.64
C GLU A 134 -8.68 -4.78 3.72
N VAL A 135 -8.12 -3.75 4.35
CA VAL A 135 -6.70 -3.69 4.75
C VAL A 135 -6.59 -3.35 6.24
N PHE A 136 -5.50 -3.78 6.88
CA PHE A 136 -5.10 -3.26 8.19
C PHE A 136 -3.89 -2.32 8.04
N SER A 137 -3.80 -1.27 8.85
CA SER A 137 -2.62 -0.39 8.89
C SER A 137 -1.58 -0.93 9.88
N PHE A 138 -0.30 -0.68 9.63
CA PHE A 138 0.80 -1.12 10.50
C PHE A 138 0.79 -0.41 11.87
N HIS A 139 0.21 0.79 11.96
CA HIS A 139 0.04 1.54 13.20
C HIS A 139 -1.45 1.61 13.61
N SER A 140 -1.71 1.51 14.92
CA SER A 140 -3.08 1.46 15.48
C SER A 140 -3.83 2.79 15.49
N ASP A 141 -3.14 3.89 15.21
CA ASP A 141 -3.68 5.24 14.99
C ASP A 141 -3.68 5.64 13.50
N HIS A 142 -3.29 4.70 12.61
CA HIS A 142 -3.14 4.89 11.17
C HIS A 142 -2.08 5.93 10.77
N SER A 143 -1.14 6.25 11.65
CA SER A 143 0.06 7.01 11.26
C SER A 143 0.93 6.23 10.26
N PRO A 144 1.63 6.92 9.34
CA PRO A 144 2.64 6.30 8.49
C PRO A 144 3.85 5.83 9.30
N CYS A 145 4.66 4.94 8.72
CA CYS A 145 5.95 4.53 9.26
C CYS A 145 7.05 5.52 8.84
N HIS A 146 7.99 5.82 9.75
CA HIS A 146 9.13 6.69 9.48
C HIS A 146 10.26 5.91 8.78
N GLY A 147 10.24 5.89 7.45
CA GLY A 147 11.21 5.19 6.61
C GLY A 147 11.13 3.66 6.64
N PHE A 148 11.83 3.02 5.70
CA PHE A 148 11.78 1.57 5.49
C PHE A 148 12.32 0.76 6.69
N GLU A 149 13.14 1.37 7.53
CA GLU A 149 13.58 0.83 8.82
C GLU A 149 12.40 0.57 9.77
N GLU A 150 11.44 1.51 9.88
CA GLU A 150 10.24 1.31 10.70
C GLU A 150 9.23 0.38 10.00
N VAL A 151 9.13 0.41 8.67
CA VAL A 151 8.33 -0.59 7.90
C VAL A 151 8.80 -2.01 8.21
N LEU A 152 10.11 -2.24 8.16
CA LEU A 152 10.73 -3.54 8.45
C LEU A 152 10.58 -3.94 9.92
N ALA A 153 10.71 -2.99 10.86
CA ALA A 153 10.49 -3.24 12.29
C ALA A 153 9.02 -3.60 12.60
N CYS A 154 8.06 -2.90 11.98
CA CYS A 154 6.64 -3.18 12.14
C CYS A 154 6.23 -4.50 11.49
N TYR A 155 6.73 -4.81 10.28
CA TYR A 155 6.57 -6.13 9.65
C TYR A 155 7.01 -7.26 10.60
N LYS A 156 8.22 -7.17 11.16
CA LYS A 156 8.77 -8.18 12.10
C LYS A 156 7.97 -8.32 13.40
N LYS A 157 7.29 -7.26 13.83
CA LYS A 157 6.40 -7.26 15.01
C LYS A 157 5.01 -7.82 14.69
N ILE A 158 4.49 -7.58 13.49
CA ILE A 158 3.15 -7.97 13.07
C ILE A 158 3.10 -9.47 12.72
N VAL A 159 4.06 -9.95 11.92
CA VAL A 159 4.12 -11.35 11.41
C VAL A 159 3.90 -12.43 12.49
N PRO A 160 4.57 -12.42 13.66
CA PRO A 160 4.39 -13.47 14.68
C PRO A 160 3.01 -13.48 15.35
N ASN A 161 2.17 -12.48 15.10
CA ASN A 161 0.81 -12.35 15.67
C ASN A 161 -0.29 -12.53 14.62
N LEU A 162 0.07 -12.62 13.33
CA LEU A 162 -0.89 -12.82 12.24
C LEU A 162 -1.43 -14.25 12.20
N ARG A 163 -2.63 -14.37 11.65
CA ARG A 163 -3.18 -15.63 11.15
C ARG A 163 -3.42 -15.49 9.65
N LEU A 164 -2.55 -16.08 8.85
CA LEU A 164 -2.63 -16.02 7.38
C LEU A 164 -3.93 -16.65 6.88
N SER A 165 -4.55 -16.06 5.86
CA SER A 165 -5.89 -16.45 5.36
C SER A 165 -6.00 -16.31 3.83
N GLY A 166 -7.06 -15.68 3.33
CA GLY A 166 -7.31 -15.37 1.92
C GLY A 166 -8.80 -15.06 1.72
N PRO A 167 -9.30 -14.95 0.49
CA PRO A 167 -8.56 -15.01 -0.78
C PRO A 167 -7.52 -13.89 -0.98
N THR A 168 -6.72 -14.00 -2.03
CA THR A 168 -5.80 -12.95 -2.49
C THR A 168 -6.51 -12.02 -3.47
N SER A 169 -6.62 -10.74 -3.12
CA SER A 169 -7.07 -9.65 -4.01
C SER A 169 -6.28 -8.39 -3.70
N TYR A 170 -5.82 -7.68 -4.73
CA TYR A 170 -5.11 -6.40 -4.54
C TYR A 170 -6.06 -5.20 -4.54
N GLY A 171 -7.35 -5.41 -4.84
CA GLY A 171 -8.39 -4.38 -4.84
C GLY A 171 -8.40 -3.50 -3.58
N PRO A 172 -8.49 -4.06 -2.36
CA PRO A 172 -8.57 -3.28 -1.13
C PRO A 172 -7.35 -2.38 -0.86
N VAL A 173 -6.14 -2.81 -1.23
CA VAL A 173 -4.92 -2.03 -1.00
C VAL A 173 -4.70 -0.96 -2.07
N ILE A 174 -5.16 -1.21 -3.31
CA ILE A 174 -5.19 -0.20 -4.37
C ILE A 174 -6.25 0.87 -4.05
N GLU A 175 -7.44 0.49 -3.58
CA GLU A 175 -8.44 1.45 -3.08
C GLU A 175 -7.90 2.31 -1.91
N ALA A 176 -7.15 1.71 -0.98
CA ALA A 176 -6.51 2.44 0.12
C ALA A 176 -5.48 3.46 -0.37
N ALA A 177 -4.72 3.14 -1.42
CA ALA A 177 -3.78 4.06 -2.05
C ALA A 177 -4.49 5.21 -2.81
N ILE A 178 -5.58 4.92 -3.52
CA ILE A 178 -6.42 5.94 -4.18
C ILE A 178 -6.95 6.95 -3.14
N ASP A 179 -7.44 6.46 -1.99
CA ASP A 179 -7.93 7.31 -0.90
C ASP A 179 -6.81 8.14 -0.22
N ILE A 180 -5.56 7.67 -0.22
CA ILE A 180 -4.40 8.49 0.18
C ILE A 180 -4.14 9.61 -0.84
N VAL A 181 -4.13 9.29 -2.14
CA VAL A 181 -3.89 10.27 -3.22
C VAL A 181 -4.98 11.36 -3.25
N GLU A 182 -6.23 11.01 -2.96
CA GLU A 182 -7.33 11.98 -2.83
C GLU A 182 -7.19 12.88 -1.58
N LYS A 183 -6.70 12.33 -0.46
CA LYS A 183 -6.41 13.11 0.77
C LYS A 183 -5.27 14.10 0.55
N SER A 184 -4.17 13.65 -0.08
CA SER A 184 -2.98 14.44 -0.44
C SER A 184 -3.18 15.39 -1.64
N LYS A 185 -4.42 15.57 -2.10
CA LYS A 185 -4.81 16.51 -3.17
C LYS A 185 -4.17 16.21 -4.53
N GLY A 186 -3.89 14.95 -4.81
CA GLY A 186 -3.26 14.52 -6.05
C GLY A 186 -1.75 14.77 -6.11
N GLN A 187 -1.05 14.76 -4.97
CA GLN A 187 0.39 14.50 -4.96
C GLN A 187 0.67 13.12 -5.59
N TYR A 188 1.81 12.99 -6.29
CA TYR A 188 2.16 11.74 -6.96
C TYR A 188 2.61 10.68 -5.94
N HIS A 189 2.03 9.48 -6.05
CA HIS A 189 2.34 8.35 -5.17
C HIS A 189 2.75 7.11 -5.97
N VAL A 190 3.61 6.29 -5.36
CA VAL A 190 3.92 4.94 -5.85
C VAL A 190 3.50 3.92 -4.79
N LEU A 191 2.53 3.07 -5.13
CA LEU A 191 2.14 1.91 -4.33
C LEU A 191 3.03 0.72 -4.67
N LEU A 192 3.86 0.32 -3.71
CA LEU A 192 4.54 -0.97 -3.70
C LEU A 192 3.61 -2.03 -3.11
N ILE A 193 3.26 -3.05 -3.89
CA ILE A 193 2.63 -4.29 -3.39
C ILE A 193 3.69 -5.38 -3.38
N ILE A 194 3.90 -6.07 -2.26
CA ILE A 194 4.73 -7.28 -2.18
C ILE A 194 3.79 -8.45 -1.92
N ALA A 195 3.82 -9.46 -2.79
CA ALA A 195 2.90 -10.60 -2.75
C ALA A 195 3.53 -11.89 -3.30
N ASP A 196 2.95 -13.05 -3.00
CA ASP A 196 3.60 -14.35 -3.24
C ASP A 196 3.07 -15.19 -4.41
N GLY A 197 1.99 -14.74 -5.06
CA GLY A 197 1.45 -15.43 -6.22
C GLY A 197 0.47 -14.58 -7.02
N GLN A 198 -0.43 -15.28 -7.71
CA GLN A 198 -1.50 -14.67 -8.48
C GLN A 198 -2.67 -14.29 -7.56
N VAL A 199 -3.44 -13.30 -8.00
CA VAL A 199 -4.80 -13.05 -7.50
C VAL A 199 -5.59 -14.37 -7.56
N THR A 200 -6.38 -14.69 -6.53
CA THR A 200 -6.98 -16.03 -6.38
C THR A 200 -7.94 -16.35 -7.54
N ARG A 201 -7.59 -17.34 -8.37
CA ARG A 201 -8.52 -17.96 -9.33
C ARG A 201 -9.48 -18.92 -8.61
N SER A 202 -10.69 -19.10 -9.13
CA SER A 202 -11.55 -20.20 -8.66
C SER A 202 -11.06 -21.53 -9.26
N VAL A 203 -11.38 -22.64 -8.61
CA VAL A 203 -11.23 -23.98 -9.21
C VAL A 203 -12.31 -24.26 -10.25
N ASP A 204 -13.41 -23.49 -10.21
CA ASP A 204 -14.59 -23.62 -11.07
C ASP A 204 -14.61 -22.61 -12.26
N THR A 205 -13.70 -21.63 -12.30
CA THR A 205 -13.56 -20.71 -13.45
C THR A 205 -12.90 -21.43 -14.62
N GLY A 206 -13.54 -21.41 -15.79
CA GLY A 206 -13.02 -22.07 -16.99
C GLY A 206 -11.76 -21.41 -17.57
N ASP A 207 -11.08 -22.11 -18.49
CA ASP A 207 -9.90 -21.61 -19.20
C ASP A 207 -10.22 -20.33 -20.00
N GLY A 208 -9.94 -19.17 -19.42
CA GLY A 208 -10.21 -17.84 -19.98
C GLY A 208 -11.17 -16.97 -19.18
N GLU A 209 -11.85 -17.52 -18.17
CA GLU A 209 -12.70 -16.76 -17.24
C GLU A 209 -11.89 -16.15 -16.10
N MET A 210 -12.33 -14.99 -15.61
CA MET A 210 -11.72 -14.28 -14.48
C MET A 210 -12.46 -14.60 -13.18
N SER A 211 -11.74 -14.69 -12.06
CA SER A 211 -12.37 -14.78 -10.75
C SER A 211 -12.92 -13.42 -10.28
N PRO A 212 -13.82 -13.38 -9.28
CA PRO A 212 -14.26 -12.14 -8.66
C PRO A 212 -13.10 -11.29 -8.10
N GLN A 213 -12.04 -11.93 -7.61
CA GLN A 213 -10.83 -11.27 -7.11
C GLN A 213 -9.99 -10.67 -8.25
N GLU A 214 -9.88 -11.36 -9.39
CA GLU A 214 -9.25 -10.82 -10.60
C GLU A 214 -10.03 -9.63 -11.14
N GLU A 215 -11.36 -9.73 -11.27
CA GLU A 215 -12.23 -8.63 -11.68
C GLU A 215 -12.11 -7.42 -10.76
N GLN A 216 -12.15 -7.62 -9.43
CA GLN A 216 -11.98 -6.56 -8.44
C GLN A 216 -10.59 -5.90 -8.55
N THR A 217 -9.53 -6.70 -8.77
CA THR A 217 -8.16 -6.19 -8.90
C THR A 217 -7.97 -5.40 -10.20
N ILE A 218 -8.42 -5.93 -11.34
CA ILE A 218 -8.39 -5.23 -12.64
C ILE A 218 -9.18 -3.92 -12.53
N LYS A 219 -10.39 -3.95 -11.94
CA LYS A 219 -11.19 -2.74 -11.74
C LYS A 219 -10.45 -1.70 -10.89
N ALA A 220 -9.80 -2.12 -9.80
CA ALA A 220 -9.06 -1.20 -8.95
C ALA A 220 -7.84 -0.57 -9.66
N ILE A 221 -7.12 -1.31 -10.51
CA ILE A 221 -6.02 -0.76 -11.34
C ILE A 221 -6.56 0.25 -12.37
N VAL A 222 -7.69 -0.07 -13.01
CA VAL A 222 -8.36 0.83 -13.97
C VAL A 222 -8.85 2.10 -13.26
N ASP A 223 -9.50 1.98 -12.09
CA ASP A 223 -9.91 3.12 -11.26
C ASP A 223 -8.68 3.96 -10.86
N ALA A 224 -7.58 3.33 -10.44
CA ALA A 224 -6.33 3.99 -10.05
C ALA A 224 -5.71 4.83 -11.18
N SER A 225 -5.89 4.44 -12.45
CA SER A 225 -5.37 5.19 -13.60
C SER A 225 -6.02 6.57 -13.81
N ALA A 226 -7.11 6.88 -13.11
CA ALA A 226 -7.67 8.24 -13.04
C ALA A 226 -6.91 9.18 -12.07
N TYR A 227 -5.98 8.64 -11.29
CA TYR A 227 -5.24 9.32 -10.22
C TYR A 227 -3.73 9.35 -10.54
N PRO A 228 -2.96 10.29 -9.98
CA PRO A 228 -1.50 10.29 -10.06
C PRO A 228 -0.88 9.19 -9.16
N LEU A 229 -1.16 7.94 -9.49
CA LEU A 229 -0.81 6.75 -8.73
C LEU A 229 -0.18 5.68 -9.65
N SER A 230 1.08 5.36 -9.40
CA SER A 230 1.78 4.20 -9.96
C SER A 230 1.68 3.01 -9.04
N ILE A 231 1.65 1.79 -9.60
CA ILE A 231 1.59 0.54 -8.84
C ILE A 231 2.76 -0.36 -9.28
N ILE A 232 3.55 -0.86 -8.32
CA ILE A 232 4.60 -1.85 -8.55
C ILE A 232 4.23 -3.13 -7.78
N LEU A 233 3.94 -4.22 -8.49
CA LEU A 233 3.74 -5.53 -7.89
C LEU A 233 5.06 -6.32 -7.88
N VAL A 234 5.59 -6.58 -6.68
CA VAL A 234 6.82 -7.36 -6.47
C VAL A 234 6.46 -8.79 -6.08
N GLY A 235 6.65 -9.70 -7.02
CA GLY A 235 6.38 -11.13 -6.85
C GLY A 235 7.53 -11.86 -6.14
N VAL A 236 7.28 -12.36 -4.93
CA VAL A 236 8.23 -13.11 -4.09
C VAL A 236 7.83 -14.59 -3.96
N GLY A 237 8.78 -15.51 -3.85
CA GLY A 237 8.46 -16.93 -3.81
C GLY A 237 8.27 -17.59 -5.18
N ASP A 238 7.69 -18.80 -5.18
CA ASP A 238 7.69 -19.75 -6.30
C ASP A 238 6.73 -19.38 -7.45
N GLY A 239 5.70 -18.55 -7.22
CA GLY A 239 4.69 -18.21 -8.24
C GLY A 239 3.54 -19.22 -8.33
N PRO A 240 2.94 -19.46 -9.51
CA PRO A 240 3.40 -19.09 -10.86
C PRO A 240 3.25 -17.60 -11.21
N TRP A 241 4.09 -17.11 -12.12
CA TRP A 241 4.21 -15.70 -12.49
C TRP A 241 3.87 -15.40 -13.96
N GLU A 242 3.65 -16.45 -14.75
CA GLU A 242 3.42 -16.44 -16.19
C GLU A 242 2.20 -15.60 -16.56
N ASP A 243 1.11 -15.73 -15.80
CA ASP A 243 -0.12 -14.98 -16.04
C ASP A 243 -0.10 -13.57 -15.44
N MET A 244 0.79 -13.25 -14.50
CA MET A 244 0.95 -11.87 -14.01
C MET A 244 1.56 -10.95 -15.08
N LYS A 245 2.42 -11.48 -15.97
CA LYS A 245 2.83 -10.76 -17.18
C LYS A 245 1.65 -10.56 -18.14
N ARG A 246 0.88 -11.61 -18.38
CA ARG A 246 -0.32 -11.56 -19.24
C ARG A 246 -1.45 -10.70 -18.63
N PHE A 247 -1.43 -10.44 -17.33
CA PHE A 247 -2.44 -9.68 -16.60
C PHE A 247 -2.31 -8.19 -16.90
N ASP A 248 -1.07 -7.71 -16.92
CA ASP A 248 -0.71 -6.35 -17.33
C ASP A 248 -1.07 -6.07 -18.81
N ASP A 249 -0.69 -6.97 -19.72
CA ASP A 249 -1.11 -6.96 -21.14
C ASP A 249 -2.65 -6.93 -21.33
N LYS A 250 -3.44 -7.26 -20.30
CA LYS A 250 -4.91 -7.43 -20.32
C LYS A 250 -5.69 -6.33 -19.59
N ILE A 251 -5.11 -5.14 -19.35
CA ILE A 251 -5.82 -4.01 -18.72
C ILE A 251 -6.21 -2.92 -19.76
N PRO A 252 -7.06 -3.19 -20.77
CA PRO A 252 -7.29 -2.26 -21.89
C PRO A 252 -8.07 -0.98 -21.53
N ALA A 253 -8.65 -0.90 -20.34
CA ALA A 253 -9.49 0.22 -19.93
C ALA A 253 -8.71 1.39 -19.28
N ARG A 254 -7.49 1.16 -18.76
CA ARG A 254 -6.69 2.17 -18.02
C ARG A 254 -6.42 3.44 -18.84
N GLU A 255 -6.43 4.61 -18.21
CA GLU A 255 -6.21 5.91 -18.89
C GLU A 255 -4.77 6.05 -19.38
N PHE A 256 -3.82 5.56 -18.58
CA PHE A 256 -2.42 5.37 -18.90
C PHE A 256 -1.95 4.06 -18.25
N ASP A 257 -0.83 3.55 -18.73
CA ASP A 257 -0.15 2.44 -18.10
C ASP A 257 0.36 2.83 -16.71
N ASN A 258 -0.15 2.19 -15.66
CA ASN A 258 0.07 2.57 -14.27
C ASN A 258 0.45 1.40 -13.36
N PHE A 259 0.82 0.24 -13.93
CA PHE A 259 1.04 -1.00 -13.19
C PHE A 259 2.21 -1.78 -13.80
N GLN A 260 3.26 -2.04 -13.00
CA GLN A 260 4.44 -2.83 -13.40
C GLN A 260 4.58 -4.07 -12.50
N PHE A 261 4.92 -5.22 -13.08
CA PHE A 261 5.17 -6.47 -12.36
C PHE A 261 6.66 -6.90 -12.36
N VAL A 262 7.24 -6.98 -11.16
CA VAL A 262 8.64 -7.34 -10.94
C VAL A 262 8.77 -8.70 -10.26
N ASN A 263 9.24 -9.71 -11.00
CA ASN A 263 9.55 -11.02 -10.44
C ASN A 263 10.87 -11.00 -9.64
N PHE A 264 10.78 -10.72 -8.34
CA PHE A 264 11.91 -10.64 -7.42
C PHE A 264 12.67 -11.96 -7.34
N THR A 265 11.96 -13.08 -7.24
CA THR A 265 12.56 -14.43 -7.18
C THR A 265 13.45 -14.72 -8.37
N ALA A 266 12.96 -14.46 -9.59
CA ALA A 266 13.73 -14.69 -10.81
C ALA A 266 14.99 -13.80 -10.90
N ILE A 267 14.95 -12.56 -10.41
CA ILE A 267 16.12 -11.68 -10.36
C ILE A 267 17.13 -12.18 -9.31
N MET A 268 16.65 -12.51 -8.11
CA MET A 268 17.51 -12.96 -7.00
C MET A 268 18.11 -14.35 -7.23
N SER A 269 17.49 -15.19 -8.06
CA SER A 269 18.01 -16.51 -8.46
C SER A 269 19.07 -16.49 -9.58
N LYS A 270 19.35 -15.34 -10.22
CA LYS A 270 20.40 -15.24 -11.26
C LYS A 270 21.79 -15.62 -10.72
N ASN A 271 22.70 -16.09 -11.56
CA ASN A 271 24.10 -16.27 -11.18
C ASN A 271 24.85 -14.93 -11.33
N ALA A 272 24.82 -14.12 -10.28
CA ALA A 272 25.40 -12.78 -10.20
C ALA A 272 25.71 -12.42 -8.73
N THR A 273 26.49 -11.37 -8.49
CA THR A 273 26.74 -10.85 -7.14
C THR A 273 25.47 -10.28 -6.50
N ILE A 274 25.50 -10.08 -5.18
CA ILE A 274 24.37 -9.46 -4.45
C ILE A 274 24.12 -8.04 -4.98
N SER A 275 25.17 -7.23 -5.18
CA SER A 275 25.03 -5.86 -5.66
C SER A 275 24.38 -5.78 -7.04
N GLU A 276 24.76 -6.66 -7.98
CA GLU A 276 24.14 -6.71 -9.31
C GLU A 276 22.66 -7.11 -9.25
N LYS A 277 22.29 -7.99 -8.31
CA LYS A 277 20.89 -8.39 -8.09
C LYS A 277 20.06 -7.28 -7.45
N GLU A 278 20.60 -6.58 -6.45
CA GLU A 278 19.95 -5.42 -5.85
C GLU A 278 19.73 -4.33 -6.91
N THR A 279 20.76 -3.99 -7.69
CA THR A 279 20.68 -3.03 -8.81
C THR A 279 19.68 -3.46 -9.91
N ALA A 280 19.66 -4.74 -10.29
CA ALA A 280 18.74 -5.23 -11.32
C ALA A 280 17.28 -5.26 -10.87
N PHE A 281 17.02 -5.52 -9.58
CA PHE A 281 15.69 -5.45 -8.98
C PHE A 281 15.21 -4.00 -8.88
N ALA A 282 16.07 -3.11 -8.37
CA ALA A 282 15.85 -1.68 -8.30
C ALA A 282 15.54 -1.06 -9.67
N LEU A 283 16.29 -1.45 -10.71
CA LEU A 283 16.07 -0.99 -12.09
C LEU A 283 14.72 -1.47 -12.65
N ALA A 284 14.35 -2.73 -12.42
CA ALA A 284 13.07 -3.28 -12.86
C ALA A 284 11.88 -2.60 -12.16
N ALA A 285 11.97 -2.32 -10.85
CA ALA A 285 10.92 -1.63 -10.10
C ALA A 285 10.70 -0.18 -10.54
N LEU A 286 11.77 0.52 -10.95
CA LEU A 286 11.68 1.93 -11.37
C LEU A 286 11.55 2.15 -12.88
N MET A 287 11.55 1.08 -13.68
CA MET A 287 11.67 1.14 -15.14
C MET A 287 10.65 2.08 -15.80
N GLU A 288 9.41 2.07 -15.34
CA GLU A 288 8.32 2.83 -15.97
C GLU A 288 8.01 4.15 -15.27
N ILE A 289 8.36 4.31 -13.99
CA ILE A 289 7.99 5.44 -13.14
C ILE A 289 8.27 6.83 -13.80
N PRO A 290 9.38 7.05 -14.55
CA PRO A 290 9.60 8.31 -15.28
C PRO A 290 8.56 8.60 -16.37
N LEU A 291 8.00 7.57 -16.99
CA LEU A 291 7.02 7.67 -18.07
C LEU A 291 5.58 7.68 -17.54
N GLN A 292 5.31 6.92 -16.47
CA GLN A 292 4.05 6.96 -15.72
C GLN A 292 3.80 8.34 -15.11
N TYR A 293 4.82 8.98 -14.51
CA TYR A 293 4.72 10.37 -14.04
C TYR A 293 4.48 11.36 -15.19
N LYS A 294 5.21 11.23 -16.31
CA LYS A 294 4.99 12.08 -17.50
C LYS A 294 3.56 11.92 -18.06
N ALA A 295 2.98 10.72 -18.00
CA ALA A 295 1.57 10.51 -18.34
C ALA A 295 0.64 11.28 -17.37
N ALA A 296 0.81 11.15 -16.06
CA ALA A 296 0.01 11.86 -15.06
C ALA A 296 0.09 13.40 -15.20
N VAL A 297 1.26 13.93 -15.60
CA VAL A 297 1.46 15.34 -15.96
C VAL A 297 0.71 15.71 -17.26
N GLU A 298 0.81 14.92 -18.32
CA GLU A 298 0.15 15.21 -19.61
C GLU A 298 -1.38 15.05 -19.58
N PHE A 299 -1.91 14.11 -18.80
CA PHE A 299 -3.34 14.04 -18.47
C PHE A 299 -3.79 15.18 -17.54
N GLY A 300 -2.85 15.79 -16.81
CA GLY A 300 -3.11 16.86 -15.86
C GLY A 300 -3.90 16.40 -14.63
N ILE A 301 -3.58 15.22 -14.11
CA ILE A 301 -4.18 14.66 -12.88
C ILE A 301 -3.35 14.95 -11.62
N ILE A 302 -2.07 15.34 -11.80
CA ILE A 302 -1.22 15.91 -10.75
C ILE A 302 -1.87 17.15 -10.12
N GLY A 303 -1.83 17.23 -8.78
CA GLY A 303 -2.33 18.37 -8.00
C GLY A 303 -3.85 18.54 -8.04
N ARG A 304 -4.62 17.46 -8.27
CA ARG A 304 -6.09 17.50 -8.33
C ARG A 304 -6.74 16.41 -7.47
N SER A 305 -7.64 16.85 -6.59
CA SER A 305 -8.69 16.02 -6.01
C SER A 305 -9.76 15.69 -7.05
N THR A 306 -10.22 14.43 -7.12
CA THR A 306 -11.35 14.00 -7.95
C THR A 306 -12.69 14.16 -7.21
N GLY A 307 -12.69 14.02 -5.88
CA GLY A 307 -13.89 13.86 -5.05
C GLY A 307 -14.64 12.54 -5.27
N GLN A 308 -14.08 11.58 -6.02
CA GLN A 308 -14.73 10.30 -6.38
C GLN A 308 -14.17 9.09 -5.63
N ALA A 309 -13.02 9.21 -4.95
CA ALA A 309 -12.42 8.12 -4.20
C ALA A 309 -13.33 7.60 -3.07
N LYS A 310 -13.39 6.27 -2.95
CA LYS A 310 -14.02 5.58 -1.82
C LYS A 310 -13.17 5.80 -0.57
N LYS A 311 -13.73 6.46 0.46
CA LYS A 311 -13.03 6.66 1.74
C LYS A 311 -12.79 5.31 2.43
N ILE A 312 -11.53 4.98 2.67
CA ILE A 312 -11.08 3.78 3.38
C ILE A 312 -10.75 4.14 4.83
N VAL A 313 -11.11 3.22 5.74
CA VAL A 313 -10.70 3.24 7.15
C VAL A 313 -10.05 1.88 7.42
N PRO A 314 -8.72 1.80 7.45
CA PRO A 314 -8.01 0.55 7.69
C PRO A 314 -8.37 -0.05 9.05
N ARG A 315 -8.30 -1.38 9.16
CA ARG A 315 -8.30 -2.06 10.46
C ARG A 315 -7.04 -1.70 11.25
N PRO A 316 -7.07 -1.72 12.60
CA PRO A 316 -5.84 -1.68 13.39
C PRO A 316 -5.01 -2.95 13.16
N PRO A 317 -3.68 -2.92 13.37
CA PRO A 317 -2.83 -4.08 13.18
C PRO A 317 -3.21 -5.20 14.16
N PRO A 318 -3.20 -6.49 13.75
CA PRO A 318 -3.55 -7.63 14.60
C PRO A 318 -2.42 -8.01 15.58
N VAL A 319 -1.97 -7.05 16.38
CA VAL A 319 -0.95 -7.23 17.43
C VAL A 319 -1.55 -7.05 18.82
N PRO A 320 -1.09 -7.82 19.83
CA PRO A 320 -1.48 -7.61 21.23
C PRO A 320 -1.22 -6.16 21.69
N TYR A 321 -2.18 -5.57 22.39
CA TYR A 321 -2.19 -4.14 22.70
C TYR A 321 -1.19 -3.77 23.82
N SER A 322 0.09 -3.64 23.46
CA SER A 322 1.16 -3.19 24.35
C SER A 322 1.01 -1.70 24.69
N ARG A 323 0.59 -1.38 25.92
CA ARG A 323 0.61 0.00 26.42
C ARG A 323 2.06 0.51 26.52
N ARG A 324 2.43 1.52 25.72
CA ARG A 324 3.68 2.27 25.93
C ARG A 324 3.62 2.99 27.29
N PRO A 325 4.68 2.94 28.12
CA PRO A 325 4.82 3.83 29.28
C PRO A 325 5.04 5.27 28.82
N VAL A 326 4.46 6.24 29.52
CA VAL A 326 4.78 7.67 29.31
C VAL A 326 6.06 8.00 30.08
N LEU A 327 7.05 8.58 29.40
CA LEU A 327 8.33 8.96 29.99
C LEU A 327 8.18 10.13 30.97
N GLY A 328 8.84 10.04 32.13
CA GLY A 328 8.71 11.03 33.21
C GLY A 328 9.90 11.06 34.17
N ARG A 329 11.01 11.65 33.72
CA ARG A 329 12.25 12.00 34.47
C ARG A 329 13.09 10.86 35.08
N GLU A 330 14.40 10.92 34.82
CA GLU A 330 15.42 10.21 35.60
C GLU A 330 15.54 10.77 37.04
N PRO A 331 16.09 10.00 38.01
CA PRO A 331 17.55 9.97 38.18
C PRO A 331 18.18 8.57 38.42
N THR A 332 19.24 8.26 37.66
CA THR A 332 20.47 7.53 38.06
C THR A 332 20.44 6.12 38.70
N HIS A 333 21.29 5.25 38.10
CA HIS A 333 22.05 4.14 38.72
C HIS A 333 21.39 2.78 39.06
N VAL A 334 21.71 1.81 38.18
CA VAL A 334 22.28 0.46 38.50
C VAL A 334 21.36 -0.73 38.88
N SER A 335 21.63 -1.84 38.18
CA SER A 335 21.36 -3.26 38.47
C SER A 335 20.03 -3.92 38.04
N SER A 336 20.15 -5.23 37.78
CA SER A 336 19.26 -6.13 37.04
C SER A 336 18.12 -6.73 37.90
N PRO A 337 17.14 -7.45 37.32
CA PRO A 337 15.80 -7.55 37.92
C PRO A 337 15.66 -8.61 39.02
N VAL A 338 14.83 -8.29 40.00
CA VAL A 338 14.16 -9.24 40.91
C VAL A 338 12.69 -9.34 40.49
N LEU A 339 12.10 -10.54 40.54
CA LEU A 339 10.69 -10.75 40.21
C LEU A 339 9.79 -10.03 41.25
N ASP A 340 8.95 -9.09 40.82
CA ASP A 340 8.20 -8.23 41.74
C ASP A 340 6.95 -8.93 42.33
N GLU A 341 7.08 -9.43 43.56
CA GLU A 341 6.00 -10.04 44.36
C GLU A 341 4.76 -9.15 44.50
N ARG A 342 4.92 -7.81 44.40
CA ARG A 342 3.80 -6.85 44.47
C ARG A 342 2.73 -7.11 43.40
N THR A 343 3.09 -7.79 42.31
CA THR A 343 2.14 -8.18 41.26
C THR A 343 1.13 -9.24 41.70
N GLN A 344 1.35 -9.97 42.81
CA GLN A 344 0.42 -11.01 43.30
C GLN A 344 -0.55 -10.53 44.41
N ALA A 345 -0.23 -9.44 45.12
CA ALA A 345 -1.03 -8.94 46.25
C ALA A 345 -2.35 -8.25 45.83
N CYS A 346 -3.40 -8.40 46.63
CA CYS A 346 -4.72 -7.83 46.35
C CYS A 346 -4.71 -6.28 46.35
N PRO A 347 -5.27 -5.62 45.33
CA PRO A 347 -5.26 -4.16 45.18
C PRO A 347 -6.15 -3.38 46.17
N ILE A 348 -6.75 -4.05 47.17
CA ILE A 348 -7.57 -3.41 48.21
C ILE A 348 -6.86 -3.45 49.57
N CYS A 349 -6.42 -4.64 50.03
CA CYS A 349 -5.70 -4.76 51.30
C CYS A 349 -4.17 -4.72 51.18
N LEU A 350 -3.62 -4.92 49.99
CA LEU A 350 -2.18 -5.03 49.70
C LEU A 350 -1.44 -6.17 50.46
N THR A 351 -2.17 -7.05 51.16
CA THR A 351 -1.62 -8.17 51.96
C THR A 351 -1.96 -9.54 51.38
N ASN A 352 -3.25 -9.82 51.14
CA ASN A 352 -3.70 -11.16 50.76
C ASN A 352 -3.51 -11.40 49.25
N GLY A 353 -3.24 -12.65 48.84
CA GLY A 353 -3.17 -13.04 47.43
C GLY A 353 -4.51 -12.91 46.67
N LYS A 354 -4.45 -12.95 45.33
CA LYS A 354 -5.61 -12.75 44.44
C LYS A 354 -6.37 -14.06 44.13
N ASP A 355 -7.25 -14.52 45.03
CA ASP A 355 -8.07 -15.73 44.85
C ASP A 355 -9.49 -15.48 44.27
N LEU A 356 -9.85 -14.24 43.90
CA LEU A 356 -11.17 -13.89 43.38
C LEU A 356 -11.11 -12.95 42.16
N ALA A 357 -11.66 -13.39 41.03
CA ALA A 357 -11.80 -12.61 39.80
C ALA A 357 -13.23 -12.04 39.62
N PHE A 358 -13.34 -10.91 38.93
CA PHE A 358 -14.62 -10.33 38.50
C PHE A 358 -14.87 -10.55 37.00
N ALA A 359 -16.12 -10.44 36.56
CA ALA A 359 -16.50 -10.51 35.14
C ALA A 359 -15.78 -9.50 34.21
N CYS A 360 -15.10 -8.49 34.77
CA CYS A 360 -14.28 -7.53 34.04
C CYS A 360 -12.78 -7.89 33.98
N GLY A 361 -12.40 -9.14 34.28
CA GLY A 361 -11.03 -9.65 34.25
C GLY A 361 -10.15 -9.28 35.46
N HIS A 362 -10.54 -8.26 36.23
CA HIS A 362 -9.77 -7.80 37.38
C HIS A 362 -9.92 -8.71 38.61
N MET A 363 -8.86 -8.80 39.41
CA MET A 363 -8.73 -9.74 40.53
C MET A 363 -8.47 -9.06 41.88
N THR A 364 -8.95 -9.70 42.95
CA THR A 364 -8.83 -9.29 44.37
C THR A 364 -8.68 -10.54 45.25
N CYS A 365 -8.40 -10.37 46.54
CA CYS A 365 -8.66 -11.44 47.51
C CYS A 365 -10.16 -11.52 47.80
N ARG A 366 -10.64 -12.72 48.13
CA ARG A 366 -12.04 -13.04 48.46
C ARG A 366 -12.61 -12.16 49.57
N ASP A 367 -11.81 -11.84 50.58
CA ASP A 367 -12.27 -11.06 51.74
C ASP A 367 -12.51 -9.59 51.41
N CYS A 368 -11.85 -9.06 50.37
CA CYS A 368 -12.10 -7.70 49.88
C CYS A 368 -13.12 -7.69 48.73
N GLY A 369 -13.01 -8.62 47.78
CA GLY A 369 -13.88 -8.70 46.61
C GLY A 369 -15.33 -9.08 46.91
N SER A 370 -15.60 -9.67 48.08
CA SER A 370 -16.95 -9.87 48.62
C SER A 370 -17.59 -8.59 49.17
N ARG A 371 -16.79 -7.60 49.59
CA ARG A 371 -17.26 -6.35 50.23
C ARG A 371 -17.43 -5.16 49.28
N VAL A 372 -17.09 -5.32 47.98
CA VAL A 372 -17.23 -4.26 46.97
C VAL A 372 -18.33 -4.59 45.94
N SER A 373 -19.13 -3.57 45.57
CA SER A 373 -20.20 -3.64 44.56
C SER A 373 -19.73 -3.29 43.14
N SER A 374 -18.70 -2.45 43.02
CA SER A 374 -18.03 -2.08 41.77
C SER A 374 -16.54 -2.44 41.82
N CYS A 375 -15.95 -2.75 40.67
CA CYS A 375 -14.55 -3.15 40.58
C CYS A 375 -13.62 -1.99 41.02
N PRO A 376 -12.66 -2.21 41.95
CA PRO A 376 -11.76 -1.16 42.41
C PRO A 376 -10.85 -0.60 41.30
N ILE A 377 -10.54 -1.39 40.27
CA ILE A 377 -9.62 -1.01 39.20
C ILE A 377 -10.35 -0.29 38.05
N CYS A 378 -11.44 -0.85 37.52
CA CYS A 378 -12.14 -0.30 36.35
C CYS A 378 -13.53 0.30 36.63
N ARG A 379 -13.96 0.36 37.89
CA ARG A 379 -15.21 0.95 38.39
C ARG A 379 -16.53 0.40 37.80
N ARG A 380 -16.47 -0.57 36.89
CA ARG A 380 -17.65 -1.32 36.39
C ARG A 380 -18.37 -2.06 37.53
N PRO A 381 -19.72 -2.12 37.56
CA PRO A 381 -20.46 -2.94 38.51
C PRO A 381 -20.04 -4.43 38.46
N ILE A 382 -20.01 -5.09 39.62
CA ILE A 382 -19.60 -6.49 39.73
C ILE A 382 -20.83 -7.40 39.58
N THR A 383 -21.06 -7.85 38.35
CA THR A 383 -22.15 -8.78 37.99
C THR A 383 -21.85 -10.25 38.32
N SER A 384 -20.57 -10.63 38.39
CA SER A 384 -20.14 -11.99 38.79
C SER A 384 -18.79 -11.95 39.52
N ARG A 385 -18.60 -12.92 40.42
CA ARG A 385 -17.41 -13.15 41.25
C ARG A 385 -17.00 -14.62 41.10
N ILE A 386 -15.89 -14.87 40.43
CA ILE A 386 -15.36 -16.20 40.14
C ILE A 386 -14.26 -16.49 41.16
N ARG A 387 -14.39 -17.58 41.93
CA ARG A 387 -13.30 -18.08 42.77
C ARG A 387 -12.25 -18.73 41.89
N LEU A 388 -10.99 -18.39 42.12
CA LEU A 388 -9.86 -19.07 41.51
C LEU A 388 -9.41 -20.14 42.50
N PHE A 389 -9.41 -21.39 42.07
CA PHE A 389 -8.72 -22.46 42.77
C PHE A 389 -7.23 -22.37 42.42
N ALA A 390 -6.38 -22.60 43.42
CA ALA A 390 -4.94 -22.76 43.25
C ALA A 390 -4.61 -24.24 43.04
#